data_AF-A0A7S2S777-F1
#
_entry.id   AF-A0A7S2S777-F1
#
_cell.length_a   1.000
_cell.length_b   1.000
_cell.length_c   1.000
_cell.angle_alpha   90.00
_cell.angle_beta   90.00
_cell.angle_gamma   90.00
#
_symmetry.space_group_name_H-M   'P 1'
#
loop_
_entity.id
_entity.type
_entity.pdbx_description
1 polymer ?
#
loop_
_entity_poly.entity_id
_entity_poly.type
_entity_poly.pdbx_seq_one_letter_code
_entity_poly.pdbx_strand_id
1 'polypeptide(L)'
;KHEVCKRFYETIVLRCRPPYLIVQPEKPQKVLESEAVHGVGLTEAWVQREITNFEYLMALNTIAGRTYNDMAQYPIFPWVLADYSSKTLDLCNPRSYRDLRYPMGIQNPKVRDELQ
;
A
#
# COMPACT_ATOMS: atom_id res chain seq x y z
N LYS A 1 15.31 24.72 -20.02
CA LYS A 1 15.19 24.77 -18.54
C LYS A 1 14.89 23.39 -17.95
N HIS A 2 13.83 22.70 -18.40
CA HIS A 2 13.48 21.34 -17.92
C HIS A 2 14.61 20.30 -18.08
N GLU A 3 15.32 20.32 -19.21
CA GLU A 3 16.44 19.42 -19.49
C GLU A 3 17.60 19.58 -18.51
N VAL A 4 17.90 20.84 -18.14
CA VAL A 4 19.01 21.18 -17.23
C VAL A 4 18.68 20.75 -15.81
N CYS A 5 17.45 21.01 -15.34
CA CYS A 5 16.98 20.54 -14.04
C CYS A 5 17.02 19.01 -13.93
N LYS A 6 16.65 18.30 -15.00
CA LYS A 6 16.69 16.83 -15.07
C LYS A 6 18.12 16.31 -14.96
N ARG A 7 19.06 16.85 -15.76
CA ARG A 7 20.49 16.47 -15.69
C ARG A 7 21.11 16.78 -14.33
N PHE A 8 20.76 17.91 -13.73
CA PHE A 8 21.24 18.29 -12.40
C PHE A 8 20.74 17.32 -11.33
N TYR A 9 19.44 17.00 -11.33
CA TYR A 9 18.85 16.00 -10.45
C TYR A 9 19.51 14.62 -10.61
N GLU A 10 19.64 14.13 -11.85
CA GLU A 10 20.30 12.86 -12.15
C GLU A 10 21.76 12.84 -11.66
N THR A 11 22.48 13.95 -11.80
CA THR A 11 23.87 14.06 -11.32
C THR A 11 23.94 13.97 -9.80
N ILE A 12 23.07 14.66 -9.07
CA ILE A 12 23.02 14.60 -7.60
C ILE A 12 22.69 13.17 -7.15
N VAL A 13 21.65 12.57 -7.73
CA VAL A 13 21.21 11.22 -7.38
C VAL A 13 22.31 10.19 -7.64
N LEU A 14 22.93 10.21 -8.83
CA LEU A 14 23.85 9.16 -9.28
C LEU A 14 25.28 9.35 -8.78
N ARG A 15 25.77 10.60 -8.70
CA ARG A 15 27.16 10.89 -8.30
C ARG A 15 27.32 11.24 -6.84
N CYS A 16 26.36 11.97 -6.25
CA CYS A 16 26.49 12.39 -4.85
C CYS A 16 25.96 11.34 -3.88
N ARG A 17 25.15 10.36 -4.34
CA ARG A 17 24.51 9.29 -3.56
C ARG A 17 24.18 9.73 -2.13
N PRO A 18 23.34 10.77 -1.96
CA PRO A 18 23.08 11.32 -0.64
C PRO A 18 22.44 10.21 0.22
N PRO A 19 22.89 10.02 1.47
CA PRO A 19 22.47 8.89 2.30
C PRO A 19 20.95 8.80 2.56
N TYR A 20 20.19 9.86 2.27
CA TYR A 20 18.73 9.94 2.49
C TYR A 20 17.92 10.10 1.21
N LEU A 21 18.56 10.13 0.04
CA LEU A 21 17.84 10.30 -1.22
C LEU A 21 17.52 8.93 -1.79
N ILE A 22 16.40 8.38 -1.36
CA ILE A 22 15.86 7.12 -1.88
C ILE A 22 15.44 7.39 -3.32
N VAL A 23 16.14 6.76 -4.26
CA VAL A 23 15.68 6.68 -5.65
C VAL A 23 14.33 5.99 -5.61
N GLN A 24 13.26 6.74 -5.82
CA GLN A 24 11.93 6.13 -5.97
C GLN A 24 12.02 5.07 -7.07
N PRO A 25 11.35 3.91 -6.91
CA PRO A 25 11.28 2.95 -7.99
C PRO A 25 10.74 3.65 -9.24
N GLU A 26 11.08 3.12 -10.41
CA GLU A 26 10.65 3.67 -11.68
C GLU A 26 9.15 4.03 -11.67
N LYS A 27 8.73 4.96 -12.54
CA LYS A 27 7.33 5.40 -12.66
C LYS A 27 6.36 4.22 -12.44
N PRO A 28 5.30 4.37 -11.63
CA PRO A 28 4.48 3.26 -11.13
C PRO A 28 3.96 2.31 -12.22
N GLN A 29 3.79 2.82 -13.44
CA GLN A 29 3.44 2.05 -14.64
C GLN A 29 4.43 0.94 -15.00
N LYS A 30 5.74 1.16 -14.91
CA LYS A 30 6.74 0.12 -15.22
C LYS A 30 6.80 -0.97 -14.15
N VAL A 31 6.54 -0.60 -12.90
CA VAL A 31 6.47 -1.55 -11.78
C VAL A 31 5.24 -2.46 -11.94
N LEU A 32 4.10 -1.90 -12.35
CA LEU A 32 2.89 -2.65 -12.67
C LEU A 32 3.11 -3.67 -13.80
N GLU A 33 3.88 -3.31 -14.83
CA GLU A 33 4.19 -4.19 -15.95
C GLU A 33 5.18 -5.31 -15.56
N SER A 34 6.14 -5.04 -14.67
CA SER A 34 7.09 -6.05 -14.18
C SER A 34 6.50 -7.02 -13.15
N GLU A 35 5.41 -6.64 -12.49
CA GLU A 35 4.72 -7.43 -11.45
C GLU A 35 3.54 -8.24 -12.02
N ALA A 36 3.40 -8.34 -13.35
CA ALA A 36 2.37 -9.18 -13.98
C ALA A 36 2.60 -10.65 -13.62
N VAL A 37 1.60 -11.27 -13.00
CA VAL A 37 1.64 -12.67 -12.57
C VAL A 37 1.21 -13.53 -13.76
N HIS A 38 2.11 -14.34 -14.32
CA HIS A 38 1.85 -15.16 -15.51
C HIS A 38 1.34 -14.37 -16.74
N GLY A 39 1.70 -13.09 -16.86
CA GLY A 39 1.21 -12.21 -17.93
C GLY A 39 -0.20 -11.66 -17.72
N VAL A 40 -0.83 -11.99 -16.58
CA VAL A 40 -2.09 -11.43 -16.12
C VAL A 40 -1.81 -10.20 -15.27
N GLY A 41 -2.64 -9.16 -15.40
CA GLY A 41 -2.51 -7.96 -14.59
C GLY A 41 -2.70 -8.25 -13.11
N LEU A 42 -1.94 -7.57 -12.24
CA LEU A 42 -1.94 -7.81 -10.78
C LEU A 42 -3.35 -7.83 -10.15
N THR A 43 -4.23 -6.90 -10.52
CA THR A 43 -5.62 -6.84 -10.02
C THR A 43 -6.46 -8.02 -10.53
N GLU A 44 -6.24 -8.47 -11.77
CA GLU A 44 -6.97 -9.60 -12.34
C GLU A 44 -6.55 -10.91 -11.66
N ALA A 45 -5.24 -11.12 -11.45
CA ALA A 45 -4.72 -12.25 -10.69
C ALA A 45 -5.32 -12.31 -9.27
N TRP A 46 -5.50 -11.16 -8.61
CA TRP A 46 -6.16 -11.10 -7.29
C TRP A 46 -7.65 -11.45 -7.36
N VAL A 47 -8.38 -10.92 -8.35
CA VAL A 47 -9.81 -11.23 -8.54
C VAL A 47 -10.03 -12.71 -8.85
N GLN A 48 -9.14 -13.33 -9.63
CA GLN A 48 -9.16 -14.77 -9.93
C GLN A 48 -8.63 -15.65 -8.79
N ARG A 49 -8.21 -15.05 -7.68
CA ARG A 49 -7.62 -15.74 -6.50
C ARG A 49 -6.33 -16.50 -6.80
N GLU A 50 -5.59 -16.09 -7.84
CA GLU A 50 -4.26 -16.63 -8.14
C GLU A 50 -3.21 -16.10 -7.15
N ILE A 51 -3.46 -14.91 -6.58
CA ILE A 51 -2.67 -14.33 -5.50
C ILE A 51 -3.55 -14.03 -4.28
N THR A 52 -2.95 -14.07 -3.10
CA THR A 52 -3.60 -13.78 -1.82
C THR A 52 -3.82 -12.28 -1.62
N ASN A 53 -4.72 -11.93 -0.70
CA ASN A 53 -4.91 -10.53 -0.28
C ASN A 53 -3.61 -9.89 0.22
N PHE A 54 -2.75 -10.66 0.88
CA PHE A 54 -1.47 -10.16 1.39
C PHE A 54 -0.52 -9.81 0.25
N GLU A 55 -0.36 -10.70 -0.72
CA GLU A 55 0.49 -10.46 -1.91
C GLU A 55 -0.01 -9.28 -2.72
N TYR A 56 -1.32 -9.19 -2.94
CA TYR A 56 -1.91 -8.07 -3.64
C TYR A 56 -1.65 -6.73 -2.93
N LEU A 57 -1.89 -6.67 -1.62
CA LEU A 57 -1.62 -5.46 -0.82
C LEU A 57 -0.12 -5.14 -0.75
N MET A 58 0.75 -6.15 -0.74
CA MET A 58 2.20 -5.94 -0.79
C MET A 58 2.62 -5.28 -2.10
N ALA A 59 2.15 -5.81 -3.22
CA ALA A 59 2.44 -5.27 -4.53
C ALA A 59 1.91 -3.83 -4.66
N LEU A 60 0.69 -3.55 -4.16
CA LEU A 60 0.16 -2.18 -4.09
C LEU A 60 1.05 -1.23 -3.27
N ASN A 61 1.57 -1.68 -2.13
CA ASN A 61 2.51 -0.89 -1.32
C ASN A 61 3.81 -0.61 -2.10
N THR A 62 4.39 -1.61 -2.76
CA THR A 62 5.60 -1.48 -3.58
C THR A 62 5.39 -0.49 -4.74
N ILE A 63 4.28 -0.60 -5.47
CA ILE A 63 3.94 0.31 -6.57
C ILE A 63 3.75 1.75 -6.08
N ALA A 64 3.22 1.93 -4.87
CA ALA A 64 3.10 3.23 -4.21
C ALA A 64 4.44 3.79 -3.68
N GLY A 65 5.56 3.07 -3.93
CA GLY A 65 6.91 3.48 -3.53
C GLY A 65 7.25 3.16 -2.07
N ARG A 66 6.48 2.32 -1.38
CA ARG A 66 6.73 1.95 0.01
C ARG A 66 7.81 0.88 0.11
N THR A 67 8.60 0.93 1.17
CA THR A 67 9.74 0.02 1.37
C THR A 67 9.98 -0.26 2.85
N TYR A 68 10.54 -1.43 3.13
CA TYR A 68 10.98 -1.81 4.47
C TYR A 68 12.20 -1.02 4.96
N ASN A 69 12.92 -0.37 4.04
CA ASN A 69 14.18 0.33 4.32
C ASN A 69 13.97 1.76 4.85
N ASP A 70 12.76 2.31 4.77
CA ASP A 70 12.42 3.66 5.23
C ASP A 70 11.21 3.62 6.16
N MET A 71 11.41 4.01 7.41
CA MET A 71 10.35 4.08 8.41
C MET A 71 9.23 5.06 8.03
N ALA A 72 9.54 6.14 7.31
CA ALA A 72 8.55 7.13 6.90
C ALA A 72 7.65 6.62 5.75
N GLN A 73 8.11 5.62 4.99
CA GLN A 73 7.42 5.06 3.83
C GLN A 73 7.18 3.55 3.99
N TYR A 74 7.03 3.08 5.22
CA TYR A 74 6.81 1.66 5.50
C TYR A 74 5.48 1.17 4.86
N PRO A 75 5.39 -0.10 4.42
CA PRO A 75 4.15 -0.70 3.94
C PRO A 75 2.98 -0.55 4.92
N ILE A 76 1.80 -0.20 4.43
CA ILE A 76 0.59 -0.04 5.24
C ILE A 76 -0.36 -1.21 4.98
N PHE A 77 -0.93 -1.73 6.07
CA PHE A 77 -2.01 -2.72 6.03
C PHE A 77 -3.23 -2.21 6.79
N PRO A 78 -4.44 -2.54 6.32
CA PRO A 78 -5.65 -2.21 7.05
C PRO A 78 -5.76 -3.07 8.31
N TRP A 79 -6.37 -2.50 9.33
CA TRP A 79 -6.76 -3.27 10.51
C TRP A 79 -8.05 -4.03 10.21
N VAL A 80 -7.97 -5.36 10.22
CA VAL A 80 -9.08 -6.21 9.80
C VAL A 80 -10.03 -6.55 10.94
N LEU A 81 -9.51 -6.83 12.14
CA LEU A 81 -10.33 -7.22 13.29
C LEU A 81 -10.84 -6.00 14.06
N ALA A 82 -12.09 -6.09 14.51
CA ALA A 82 -12.73 -5.13 15.40
C ALA A 82 -12.77 -5.64 16.85
N ASP A 83 -12.95 -6.94 17.06
CA ASP A 83 -13.06 -7.53 18.39
C ASP A 83 -11.70 -8.01 18.91
N TYR A 84 -11.21 -7.30 19.93
CA TYR A 84 -10.02 -7.66 20.71
C TYR A 84 -10.34 -7.91 22.18
N SER A 85 -11.62 -7.95 22.53
CA SER A 85 -12.11 -8.01 23.92
C SER A 85 -12.65 -9.38 24.29
N SER A 86 -13.22 -10.10 23.33
CA SER A 86 -13.76 -11.44 23.56
C SER A 86 -12.66 -12.44 23.86
N LYS A 87 -12.93 -13.37 24.79
CA LYS A 87 -12.02 -14.47 25.12
C LYS A 87 -11.77 -15.41 23.94
N THR A 88 -12.75 -15.56 23.06
CA THR A 88 -12.69 -16.38 21.85
C THR A 88 -13.16 -15.56 20.66
N LEU A 89 -12.36 -15.53 19.60
CA LEU A 89 -12.66 -14.79 18.38
C LEU A 89 -13.51 -15.65 17.44
N ASP A 90 -14.75 -15.21 17.17
CA ASP A 90 -15.63 -15.84 16.19
C ASP A 90 -15.42 -15.20 14.80
N LEU A 91 -14.88 -15.98 13.86
CA LEU A 91 -14.62 -15.55 12.48
C LEU A 91 -15.87 -15.63 11.58
N CYS A 92 -16.95 -16.26 12.04
CA CYS A 92 -18.22 -16.28 11.31
C CYS A 92 -19.08 -15.05 11.60
N ASN A 93 -18.81 -14.34 12.70
CA ASN A 93 -19.52 -13.14 13.08
C ASN A 93 -19.01 -11.90 12.29
N PRO A 94 -19.85 -11.24 11.48
CA PRO A 94 -19.44 -10.03 10.75
C PRO A 94 -18.98 -8.88 11.65
N ARG A 95 -19.45 -8.83 12.90
CA ARG A 95 -19.05 -7.79 13.89
C ARG A 95 -17.62 -7.96 14.40
N SER A 96 -17.01 -9.12 14.20
CA SER A 96 -15.60 -9.35 14.53
C SER A 96 -14.65 -8.60 13.59
N TYR A 97 -15.16 -8.11 12.45
CA TYR A 97 -14.38 -7.41 11.43
C TYR A 97 -14.70 -5.91 11.39
N ARG A 98 -13.70 -5.12 11.00
CA ARG A 98 -13.88 -3.68 10.74
C ARG A 98 -14.51 -3.46 9.38
N ASP A 99 -15.22 -2.35 9.29
CA ASP A 99 -15.85 -1.92 8.05
C ASP A 99 -14.83 -1.14 7.20
N LEU A 100 -14.26 -1.82 6.19
CA LEU A 100 -13.19 -1.27 5.34
C LEU A 100 -13.66 -0.15 4.39
N ARG A 101 -14.97 0.15 4.36
CA ARG A 101 -15.50 1.30 3.62
C ARG A 101 -15.13 2.63 4.28
N TYR A 102 -14.77 2.60 5.56
CA TYR A 102 -14.50 3.79 6.36
C TYR A 102 -13.05 3.81 6.87
N PRO A 103 -12.42 5.00 6.96
CA PRO A 103 -11.12 5.14 7.58
C PRO A 103 -11.19 4.83 9.09
N MET A 104 -10.02 4.63 9.70
CA MET A 104 -9.90 4.27 11.12
C MET A 104 -10.61 5.25 12.07
N GLY A 105 -10.53 6.56 11.80
CA GLY A 105 -11.16 7.58 12.64
C GLY A 105 -12.69 7.57 12.63
N ILE A 106 -13.31 6.90 11.65
CA ILE A 106 -14.76 6.93 11.40
C ILE A 106 -15.36 5.53 11.61
N GLN A 107 -14.67 4.67 12.37
CA GLN A 107 -15.18 3.31 12.65
C GLN A 107 -16.38 3.32 13.61
N ASN A 108 -16.49 4.33 14.49
CA ASN A 108 -17.60 4.46 15.44
C ASN A 108 -18.85 5.02 14.75
N PRO A 109 -20.02 4.34 14.82
CA PRO A 109 -21.27 4.83 14.25
C PRO A 109 -21.66 6.24 14.70
N LYS A 110 -21.43 6.61 15.96
CA LYS A 110 -21.75 7.97 16.44
C LYS A 110 -20.98 9.05 15.70
N VAL A 111 -19.69 8.80 15.45
CA VAL A 111 -18.82 9.70 14.69
C VAL A 111 -19.22 9.73 13.21
N ARG A 112 -19.79 8.64 12.68
CA ARG A 112 -20.33 8.62 11.30
C ARG A 112 -21.52 9.54 11.18
N ASP A 113 -22.46 9.45 12.11
CA ASP A 113 -23.71 10.22 12.10
C ASP A 113 -23.43 11.72 12.30
N GLU A 114 -22.38 12.09 13.04
CA GLU A 114 -21.97 13.49 13.27
C GLU A 114 -21.29 14.16 12.05
N LEU A 115 -20.77 13.37 11.09
CA LEU A 115 -20.03 13.86 9.92
C LEU A 115 -20.85 13.86 8.62
N GLN A 116 -22.10 13.39 8.66
CA GLN A 116 -23.04 13.36 7.52
C GLN A 116 -23.99 14.56 7.56
#